data_AF-A0AAP0MBE7-F1
#
_entry.id   AF-A0AAP0MBE7-F1
#
_cell.length_a   1.000
_cell.length_b   1.000
_cell.length_c   1.000
_cell.angle_alpha   90.00
_cell.angle_beta   90.00
_cell.angle_gamma   90.00
#
_symmetry.space_group_name_H-M   'P 1'
#
loop_
_entity.id
_entity.type
_entity.pdbx_description
1 polymer ?
#
loop_
_entity_poly.entity_id
_entity_poly.type
_entity_poly.pdbx_seq_one_letter_code
_entity_poly.pdbx_strand_id
1 'polypeptide(L)'
;MTAIGLHSYVLTGYFLGVKLFFKLLYVVFSSYYCFSVDLEAPAEETPAEEKTVITESPTGGESDVCEIDTRREPYEGMVFESEDAAKIFYDEYARRAGFSTRIISSRKSERDGSIISRHLACNKEGFNANRRKSGRVQIRKRESIREGCRAMILVKREKPGRWVVTKFEKEHNHLLLSSGKDGPSPDEKDRKIRELSMELHRANQKLEACQEQLQIVMSYIEEHAKCLSKTVEEAVKDIQKVESGKQKEP
;
A
#
# COMPACT_ATOMS: atom_id res chain seq x y z
N MET A 1 8.73 33.37 -62.33
CA MET A 1 7.64 32.78 -61.52
C MET A 1 8.25 32.18 -60.26
N THR A 2 8.49 33.07 -59.30
CA THR A 2 8.99 32.82 -57.96
C THR A 2 7.81 32.64 -56.99
N ALA A 3 8.09 32.02 -55.85
CA ALA A 3 7.35 32.16 -54.59
C ALA A 3 5.98 31.46 -54.45
N ILE A 4 5.94 30.12 -54.46
CA ILE A 4 4.85 29.36 -53.76
C ILE A 4 5.38 28.15 -52.97
N GLY A 5 6.57 27.61 -53.27
CA GLY A 5 7.07 26.37 -52.67
C GLY A 5 7.60 26.41 -51.23
N LEU A 6 7.83 27.59 -50.64
CA LEU A 6 8.47 27.70 -49.30
C LEU A 6 7.50 27.95 -48.15
N HIS A 7 6.23 28.29 -48.42
CA HIS A 7 5.26 28.60 -47.36
C HIS A 7 4.56 27.38 -46.74
N SER A 8 4.60 26.22 -47.42
CA SER A 8 3.95 24.99 -46.91
C SER A 8 4.82 24.20 -45.92
N TYR A 9 6.15 24.40 -45.93
CA TYR A 9 7.07 23.69 -45.03
C TYR A 9 7.31 24.42 -43.70
N VAL A 10 7.11 25.73 -43.66
CA VAL A 10 7.24 26.51 -42.42
C VAL A 10 5.99 26.34 -41.54
N LEU A 11 4.79 26.23 -42.08
CA LEU A 11 3.57 26.11 -41.27
C LEU A 11 3.34 24.71 -40.64
N THR A 12 3.88 23.64 -41.22
CA THR A 12 3.73 22.27 -40.66
C THR A 12 4.75 21.96 -39.56
N GLY A 13 5.94 22.57 -39.60
CA GLY A 13 6.93 22.49 -38.51
C GLY A 13 6.49 23.22 -37.23
N TYR A 14 5.78 24.35 -37.37
CA TYR A 14 5.28 25.13 -36.24
C TYR A 14 4.19 24.38 -35.45
N PHE A 15 3.35 23.57 -36.09
CA PHE A 15 2.28 22.83 -35.41
C PHE A 15 2.79 21.65 -34.55
N LEU A 16 3.92 21.04 -34.91
CA LEU A 16 4.54 19.98 -34.11
C LEU A 16 5.34 20.55 -32.94
N GLY A 17 6.06 21.66 -33.16
CA GLY A 17 6.78 22.38 -32.11
C GLY A 17 5.87 22.94 -31.02
N VAL A 18 4.72 23.52 -31.38
CA VAL A 18 3.75 24.06 -30.42
C VAL A 18 3.11 22.94 -29.57
N LYS A 19 2.81 21.76 -30.15
CA LYS A 19 2.31 20.61 -29.39
C LYS A 19 3.34 20.03 -28.42
N LEU A 20 4.61 19.99 -28.80
CA LEU A 20 5.68 19.54 -27.90
C LEU A 20 5.93 20.55 -26.78
N PHE A 21 5.84 21.85 -27.09
CA PHE A 21 5.95 22.94 -26.11
C PHE A 21 4.79 22.91 -25.11
N PHE A 22 3.53 22.75 -25.53
CA PHE A 22 2.39 22.59 -24.61
C PHE A 22 2.47 21.32 -23.76
N LYS A 23 3.06 20.24 -24.27
CA LYS A 23 3.25 18.99 -23.52
C LYS A 23 4.36 19.13 -22.47
N LEU A 24 5.44 19.84 -22.81
CA LEU A 24 6.51 20.16 -21.85
C LEU A 24 6.02 21.15 -20.80
N LEU A 25 5.25 22.17 -21.20
CA LEU A 25 4.63 23.13 -20.27
C LEU A 25 3.65 22.42 -19.32
N TYR A 26 2.87 21.45 -19.79
CA TYR A 26 1.95 20.67 -18.95
C TYR A 26 2.69 19.77 -17.94
N VAL A 27 3.82 19.16 -18.34
CA VAL A 27 4.66 18.38 -17.42
C VAL A 27 5.32 19.28 -16.37
N VAL A 28 5.82 20.45 -16.78
CA VAL A 28 6.41 21.43 -15.86
C VAL A 28 5.36 22.02 -14.92
N PHE A 29 4.18 22.44 -15.42
CA PHE A 29 3.05 22.93 -14.61
C PHE A 29 2.48 21.86 -13.68
N SER A 30 2.37 20.60 -14.12
CA SER A 30 1.89 19.51 -13.27
C SER A 30 2.88 19.14 -12.18
N SER A 31 4.19 19.31 -12.41
CA SER A 31 5.20 19.13 -11.35
C SER A 31 5.21 20.32 -10.37
N TYR A 32 5.00 21.55 -10.86
CA TYR A 32 4.91 22.76 -10.04
C TYR A 32 3.67 22.76 -9.14
N TYR A 33 2.52 22.29 -9.64
CA TYR A 33 1.31 22.10 -8.83
C TYR A 33 1.39 20.92 -7.84
N CYS A 34 2.36 20.01 -8.00
CA CYS A 34 2.59 18.92 -7.05
C CYS A 34 3.50 19.35 -5.88
N PHE A 35 4.23 20.48 -6.02
CA PHE A 35 5.20 20.95 -5.02
C PHE A 35 4.68 22.12 -4.15
N SER A 36 3.46 22.61 -4.38
CA SER A 36 2.88 23.75 -3.61
C SER A 36 1.66 23.39 -2.75
N VAL A 37 1.47 22.11 -2.40
CA VAL A 37 0.49 21.70 -1.39
C VAL A 37 1.21 20.93 -0.27
N ASP A 38 2.17 21.60 0.36
CA ASP A 38 2.73 21.20 1.65
C ASP A 38 2.73 22.45 2.55
N LEU A 39 1.56 22.83 3.06
CA LEU A 39 1.42 23.64 4.27
C LEU A 39 -0.05 23.67 4.72
N GLU A 40 -0.42 22.76 5.61
CA GLU A 40 -1.28 23.08 6.76
C GLU A 40 -1.25 21.87 7.71
N ALA A 41 -0.52 22.00 8.81
CA ALA A 41 -0.55 21.04 9.92
C ALA A 41 -1.80 21.29 10.76
N PRO A 42 -2.62 20.27 11.09
CA PRO A 42 -3.62 20.40 12.12
C PRO A 42 -3.10 19.88 13.47
N ALA A 43 -2.98 20.85 14.38
CA ALA A 43 -3.25 20.81 15.81
C ALA A 43 -3.15 19.46 16.56
N GLU A 44 -2.24 19.45 17.53
CA GLU A 44 -2.25 18.56 18.69
C GLU A 44 -3.56 18.71 19.47
N GLU A 45 -4.31 17.61 19.60
CA GLU A 45 -5.35 17.48 20.62
C GLU A 45 -4.84 16.57 21.74
N THR A 46 -4.91 17.11 22.94
CA THR A 46 -4.44 16.57 24.21
C THR A 46 -5.31 15.40 24.69
N PRO A 47 -4.74 14.34 25.30
CA PRO A 47 -5.54 13.32 25.97
C PRO A 47 -5.96 13.83 27.35
N ALA A 48 -7.27 13.97 27.56
CA ALA A 48 -7.85 14.18 28.88
C ALA A 48 -7.67 12.92 29.74
N GLU A 49 -6.97 13.09 30.86
CA GLU A 49 -6.86 12.11 31.94
C GLU A 49 -8.21 12.00 32.69
N GLU A 50 -8.84 10.83 32.66
CA GLU A 50 -9.88 10.48 33.63
C GLU A 50 -9.33 9.41 34.57
N LYS A 51 -9.02 9.83 35.79
CA LYS A 51 -8.67 8.98 36.94
C LYS A 51 -9.89 8.16 37.35
N THR A 52 -9.84 6.85 37.19
CA THR A 52 -10.72 5.94 37.94
C THR A 52 -9.95 5.34 39.11
N VAL A 53 -10.44 5.70 40.29
CA VAL A 53 -9.95 5.38 41.63
C VAL A 53 -10.08 3.88 41.92
N ILE A 54 -9.03 3.31 42.53
CA ILE A 54 -9.02 1.99 43.16
C ILE A 54 -9.94 2.04 44.38
N THR A 55 -10.90 1.12 44.47
CA THR A 55 -11.55 0.80 45.76
C THR A 55 -11.75 -0.70 45.83
N GLU A 56 -11.22 -1.26 46.91
CA GLU A 56 -11.16 -2.67 47.23
C GLU A 56 -12.54 -3.20 47.67
N SER A 57 -12.78 -4.48 47.32
CA SER A 57 -13.80 -5.44 47.83
C SER A 57 -13.90 -5.48 49.37
N PRO A 58 -14.94 -6.07 50.02
CA PRO A 58 -15.64 -7.34 49.70
C PRO A 58 -17.18 -7.29 49.88
N THR A 59 -18.01 -8.26 49.45
CA THR A 59 -18.31 -9.51 50.16
C THR A 59 -19.43 -10.27 49.42
N GLY A 60 -19.27 -11.60 49.26
CA GLY A 60 -20.29 -12.65 49.26
C GLY A 60 -21.64 -12.46 48.55
N GLY A 61 -21.84 -13.23 47.48
CA GLY A 61 -23.17 -13.45 46.89
C GLY A 61 -23.06 -14.38 45.68
N GLU A 62 -23.33 -15.65 45.92
CA GLU A 62 -23.33 -16.74 44.94
C GLU A 62 -24.25 -16.40 43.77
N SER A 63 -23.72 -16.40 42.55
CA SER A 63 -24.50 -16.37 41.31
C SER A 63 -23.73 -17.15 40.27
N ASP A 64 -24.34 -18.27 39.88
CA ASP A 64 -23.88 -19.28 38.94
C ASP A 64 -23.43 -18.66 37.61
N VAL A 65 -22.11 -18.44 37.48
CA VAL A 65 -21.50 -18.08 36.20
C VAL A 65 -21.34 -19.37 35.43
N CYS A 66 -22.24 -19.61 34.47
CA CYS A 66 -22.01 -20.63 33.45
C CYS A 66 -20.73 -20.24 32.69
N GLU A 67 -19.60 -20.89 33.03
CA GLU A 67 -18.39 -20.85 32.23
C GLU A 67 -18.78 -21.14 30.78
N ILE A 68 -18.70 -20.13 29.91
CA ILE A 68 -18.84 -20.34 28.48
C ILE A 68 -17.63 -21.18 28.09
N ASP A 69 -17.84 -22.49 28.02
CA ASP A 69 -16.89 -23.44 27.47
C ASP A 69 -16.54 -22.97 26.06
N THR A 70 -15.42 -22.26 25.98
CA THR A 70 -14.90 -21.64 24.76
C THR A 70 -14.54 -22.68 23.72
N ARG A 71 -14.64 -23.98 24.02
CA ARG A 71 -14.45 -25.06 23.06
C ARG A 71 -15.70 -25.37 22.24
N ARG A 72 -16.87 -24.88 22.64
CA ARG A 72 -18.14 -25.17 21.97
C ARG A 72 -18.20 -24.60 20.55
N GLU A 73 -18.92 -25.31 19.70
CA GLU A 73 -19.28 -24.89 18.36
C GLU A 73 -20.50 -23.94 18.44
N PRO A 74 -20.54 -22.86 17.64
CA PRO A 74 -21.73 -22.02 17.56
C PRO A 74 -22.95 -22.82 17.09
N TYR A 75 -24.13 -22.48 17.60
CA TYR A 75 -25.40 -23.05 17.13
C TYR A 75 -26.51 -22.00 17.20
N GLU A 76 -27.56 -22.21 16.41
CA GLU A 76 -28.72 -21.33 16.37
C GLU A 76 -29.50 -21.39 17.70
N GLY A 77 -29.82 -20.24 18.26
CA GLY A 77 -30.45 -20.11 19.58
C GLY A 77 -29.47 -19.88 20.74
N MET A 78 -28.15 -19.94 20.51
CA MET A 78 -27.17 -19.57 21.53
C MET A 78 -27.32 -18.11 21.94
N VAL A 79 -27.23 -17.82 23.24
CA VAL A 79 -27.50 -16.51 23.84
C VAL A 79 -26.22 -15.89 24.40
N PHE A 80 -26.07 -14.58 24.21
CA PHE A 80 -25.00 -13.76 24.75
C PHE A 80 -25.55 -12.52 25.46
N GLU A 81 -24.80 -12.04 26.45
CA GLU A 81 -25.15 -10.85 27.23
C GLU A 81 -24.94 -9.56 26.42
N SER A 82 -23.98 -9.55 25.51
CA SER A 82 -23.64 -8.40 24.69
C SER A 82 -23.30 -8.80 23.26
N GLU A 83 -23.32 -7.79 22.40
CA GLU A 83 -22.91 -7.94 21.01
C GLU A 83 -21.41 -8.27 20.89
N ASP A 84 -20.59 -7.62 21.71
CA ASP A 84 -19.15 -7.87 21.76
C ASP A 84 -18.83 -9.27 22.28
N ALA A 85 -19.58 -9.78 23.26
CA ALA A 85 -19.43 -11.15 23.74
C ALA A 85 -19.67 -12.17 22.61
N ALA A 86 -20.72 -11.96 21.81
CA ALA A 86 -21.00 -12.80 20.64
C ALA A 86 -19.88 -12.71 19.58
N LYS A 87 -19.34 -11.52 19.36
CA LYS A 87 -18.21 -11.31 18.44
C LYS A 87 -16.96 -12.02 18.93
N ILE A 88 -16.57 -11.84 20.19
CA ILE A 88 -15.39 -12.48 20.79
C ILE A 88 -15.51 -14.00 20.70
N PHE A 89 -16.69 -14.55 21.03
CA PHE A 89 -16.95 -15.99 20.92
C PHE A 89 -16.75 -16.50 19.49
N TYR A 90 -17.30 -15.81 18.49
CA TYR A 90 -17.18 -16.25 17.10
C TYR A 90 -15.76 -16.07 16.54
N ASP A 91 -15.05 -15.01 16.95
CA ASP A 91 -13.64 -14.79 16.58
C ASP A 91 -12.76 -15.90 17.14
N GLU A 92 -13.00 -16.32 18.38
CA GLU A 92 -12.29 -17.43 19.02
C GLU A 92 -12.61 -18.78 18.36
N TYR A 93 -13.88 -19.02 18.00
CA TYR A 93 -14.25 -20.16 17.17
C TYR A 93 -13.52 -20.15 15.82
N ALA A 94 -13.49 -19.01 15.14
CA ALA A 94 -12.83 -18.87 13.85
C ALA A 94 -11.32 -19.13 13.95
N ARG A 95 -10.67 -18.60 14.98
CA ARG A 95 -9.25 -18.83 15.28
C ARG A 95 -8.95 -20.32 15.42
N ARG A 96 -9.77 -21.07 16.17
CA ARG A 96 -9.63 -22.52 16.36
C ARG A 96 -9.92 -23.30 15.07
N ALA A 97 -10.91 -22.86 14.31
CA ALA A 97 -11.29 -23.46 13.04
C ALA A 97 -10.33 -23.10 11.89
N GLY A 98 -9.38 -22.18 12.08
CA GLY A 98 -8.35 -21.86 11.09
C GLY A 98 -8.77 -20.81 10.05
N PHE A 99 -9.68 -19.91 10.41
CA PHE A 99 -10.07 -18.77 9.58
C PHE A 99 -10.16 -17.48 10.39
N SER A 100 -10.30 -16.36 9.69
CA SER A 100 -10.53 -15.05 10.30
C SER A 100 -11.86 -14.49 9.86
N THR A 101 -12.48 -13.72 10.75
CA THR A 101 -13.79 -13.12 10.59
C THR A 101 -13.69 -11.66 10.16
N ARG A 102 -14.79 -11.13 9.63
CA ARG A 102 -15.02 -9.71 9.41
C ARG A 102 -16.49 -9.37 9.63
N ILE A 103 -16.75 -8.13 10.01
CA ILE A 103 -18.12 -7.60 10.09
C ILE A 103 -18.59 -7.26 8.68
N ILE A 104 -19.68 -7.89 8.24
CA ILE A 104 -20.27 -7.66 6.92
C ILE A 104 -21.27 -6.53 6.97
N SER A 105 -22.14 -6.58 7.96
CA SER A 105 -23.19 -5.58 8.16
C SER A 105 -23.57 -5.52 9.62
N SER A 106 -23.96 -4.33 10.05
CA SER A 106 -24.58 -4.06 11.34
C SER A 106 -25.88 -3.31 11.07
N ARG A 107 -26.95 -3.71 11.75
CA ARG A 107 -28.21 -2.96 11.73
C ARG A 107 -28.34 -2.22 13.06
N LYS A 108 -28.72 -0.95 12.99
CA LYS A 108 -28.98 -0.08 14.13
C LYS A 108 -30.47 0.17 14.25
N SER A 109 -30.96 0.33 15.48
CA SER A 109 -32.30 0.81 15.76
C SER A 109 -32.45 2.24 15.27
N GLU A 110 -33.55 2.54 14.58
CA GLU A 110 -33.87 3.91 14.15
C GLU A 110 -34.23 4.82 15.33
N ARG A 111 -34.70 4.25 16.45
CA ARG A 111 -35.13 5.03 17.63
C ARG A 111 -33.95 5.49 18.47
N ASP A 112 -33.06 4.55 18.79
CA ASP A 112 -32.01 4.77 19.80
C ASP A 112 -30.59 4.71 19.23
N GLY A 113 -30.44 4.47 17.92
CA GLY A 113 -29.13 4.28 17.25
C GLY A 113 -28.34 3.04 17.69
N SER A 114 -28.82 2.30 18.70
CA SER A 114 -28.16 1.11 19.24
C SER A 114 -28.16 -0.05 18.25
N ILE A 115 -27.13 -0.88 18.28
CA ILE A 115 -27.02 -2.03 17.37
C ILE A 115 -28.07 -3.08 17.77
N ILE A 116 -28.80 -3.59 16.77
CA ILE A 116 -29.86 -4.60 16.91
C ILE A 116 -29.52 -5.91 16.19
N SER A 117 -28.55 -5.90 15.28
CA SER A 117 -28.09 -7.12 14.62
C SER A 117 -26.67 -6.95 14.07
N ARG A 118 -25.87 -8.02 14.17
CA ARG A 118 -24.51 -8.07 13.65
C ARG A 118 -24.33 -9.32 12.79
N HIS A 119 -23.81 -9.13 11.58
CA HIS A 119 -23.46 -10.20 10.65
C HIS A 119 -21.93 -10.31 10.57
N LEU A 120 -21.39 -11.44 11.00
CA LEU A 120 -19.98 -11.76 10.98
C LEU A 120 -19.76 -12.92 10.00
N ALA A 121 -18.80 -12.79 9.09
CA ALA A 121 -18.51 -13.83 8.12
C ALA A 121 -17.01 -14.03 7.90
N CYS A 122 -16.64 -15.12 7.24
CA CYS A 122 -15.26 -15.41 6.87
C CYS A 122 -14.65 -14.27 6.02
N ASN A 123 -13.36 -13.99 6.19
CA ASN A 123 -12.66 -12.99 5.39
C ASN A 123 -12.67 -13.27 3.87
N LYS A 124 -12.81 -14.55 3.48
CA LYS A 124 -12.93 -15.01 2.09
C LYS A 124 -14.35 -14.97 1.55
N GLU A 125 -15.32 -14.45 2.30
CA GLU A 125 -16.74 -14.39 1.91
C GLU A 125 -17.00 -13.38 0.77
N GLY A 126 -18.00 -13.70 -0.07
CA GLY A 126 -18.43 -12.89 -1.22
C GLY A 126 -17.50 -12.98 -2.43
N PHE A 127 -17.84 -12.27 -3.50
CA PHE A 127 -17.01 -12.15 -4.71
C PHE A 127 -16.64 -10.68 -4.95
N ASN A 128 -15.43 -10.41 -5.44
CA ASN A 128 -15.02 -9.04 -5.76
C ASN A 128 -15.64 -8.60 -7.11
N ALA A 129 -16.60 -7.69 -7.07
CA ALA A 129 -17.27 -7.15 -8.27
C ALA A 129 -16.35 -6.27 -9.16
N ASN A 130 -15.15 -5.91 -8.68
CA ASN A 130 -14.31 -4.89 -9.32
C ASN A 130 -13.39 -5.41 -10.46
N ARG A 131 -13.67 -6.57 -11.06
CA ARG A 131 -12.89 -7.10 -12.20
C ARG A 131 -13.03 -6.30 -13.52
N ARG A 132 -13.81 -5.20 -13.56
CA ARG A 132 -14.16 -4.48 -14.82
C ARG A 132 -13.84 -2.98 -14.86
N LYS A 133 -12.76 -2.50 -14.21
CA LYS A 133 -12.23 -1.15 -14.50
C LYS A 133 -10.72 -1.21 -14.72
N SER A 134 -10.33 -1.58 -15.94
CA SER A 134 -8.98 -1.36 -16.47
C SER A 134 -8.80 0.13 -16.78
N GLY A 135 -7.63 0.69 -16.49
CA GLY A 135 -7.20 1.97 -17.06
C GLY A 135 -6.54 3.01 -16.15
N ARG A 136 -6.25 2.73 -14.87
CA ARG A 136 -5.44 3.65 -14.05
C ARG A 136 -4.34 2.90 -13.30
N VAL A 137 -3.16 3.52 -13.27
CA VAL A 137 -1.88 3.08 -12.70
C VAL A 137 -2.09 2.12 -11.54
N GLN A 138 -1.62 0.88 -11.71
CA GLN A 138 -1.62 -0.14 -10.67
C GLN A 138 -0.57 0.21 -9.61
N ILE A 139 -0.93 1.10 -8.67
CA ILE A 139 -0.46 0.94 -7.30
C ILE A 139 -0.88 -0.49 -6.91
N ARG A 140 0.05 -1.37 -6.52
CA ARG A 140 -0.19 -2.79 -6.20
C ARG A 140 -1.36 -2.92 -5.21
N LYS A 141 -2.58 -2.94 -5.73
CA LYS A 141 -3.80 -3.06 -4.95
C LYS A 141 -3.91 -4.53 -4.64
N ARG A 142 -3.70 -4.89 -3.37
CA ARG A 142 -3.82 -6.27 -2.88
C ARG A 142 -5.05 -6.90 -3.51
N GLU A 143 -4.84 -7.90 -4.36
CA GLU A 143 -5.94 -8.59 -5.03
C GLU A 143 -6.87 -9.15 -3.95
N SER A 144 -8.17 -9.00 -4.17
CA SER A 144 -9.18 -9.42 -3.20
C SER A 144 -9.18 -10.95 -3.09
N ILE A 145 -8.91 -11.47 -1.90
CA ILE A 145 -8.87 -12.91 -1.58
C ILE A 145 -10.29 -13.50 -1.40
N ARG A 146 -11.31 -12.85 -1.98
CA ARG A 146 -12.72 -13.22 -1.80
C ARG A 146 -13.07 -14.38 -2.75
N GLU A 147 -13.23 -15.56 -2.17
CA GLU A 147 -13.46 -16.85 -2.86
C GLU A 147 -14.93 -17.27 -2.83
N GLY A 148 -15.84 -16.40 -2.37
CA GLY A 148 -17.26 -16.73 -2.27
C GLY A 148 -17.60 -17.61 -1.07
N CYS A 149 -16.79 -17.59 -0.02
CA CYS A 149 -17.05 -18.35 1.19
C CYS A 149 -18.42 -17.99 1.79
N ARG A 150 -19.12 -18.97 2.36
CA ARG A 150 -20.47 -18.79 2.94
C ARG A 150 -20.48 -18.85 4.47
N ALA A 151 -19.38 -19.27 5.09
CA ALA A 151 -19.29 -19.41 6.54
C ALA A 151 -19.55 -18.08 7.25
N MET A 152 -20.60 -18.05 8.07
CA MET A 152 -21.07 -16.84 8.74
C MET A 152 -21.89 -17.14 10.00
N ILE A 153 -22.04 -16.11 10.83
CA ILE A 153 -22.97 -16.09 11.96
C ILE A 153 -23.75 -14.77 11.94
N LEU A 154 -25.05 -14.86 12.24
CA LEU A 154 -25.93 -13.72 12.38
C LEU A 154 -26.50 -13.66 13.79
N VAL A 155 -26.18 -12.60 14.52
CA VAL A 155 -26.73 -12.36 15.85
C VAL A 155 -27.72 -11.21 15.83
N LYS A 156 -28.78 -11.33 16.63
CA LYS A 156 -29.82 -10.30 16.79
C LYS A 156 -30.09 -10.03 18.26
N ARG A 157 -30.39 -8.78 18.58
CA ARG A 157 -30.83 -8.36 19.90
C ARG A 157 -32.32 -8.63 20.04
N GLU A 158 -32.71 -9.49 20.98
CA GLU A 158 -34.12 -9.67 21.35
C GLU A 158 -34.54 -8.67 22.40
N LYS A 159 -33.72 -8.52 23.45
CA LYS A 159 -33.95 -7.62 24.59
C LYS A 159 -32.64 -6.93 24.95
N PRO A 160 -32.66 -5.81 25.67
CA PRO A 160 -31.45 -5.26 26.28
C PRO A 160 -30.73 -6.37 27.07
N GLY A 161 -29.43 -6.53 26.82
CA GLY A 161 -28.63 -7.59 27.45
C GLY A 161 -28.88 -9.02 26.94
N ARG A 162 -29.66 -9.20 25.86
CA ARG A 162 -29.93 -10.54 25.29
C ARG A 162 -29.77 -10.54 23.78
N TRP A 163 -28.69 -11.17 23.34
CA TRP A 163 -28.31 -11.37 21.95
C TRP A 163 -28.40 -12.85 21.60
N VAL A 164 -29.04 -13.18 20.48
CA VAL A 164 -29.28 -14.58 20.08
C VAL A 164 -28.71 -14.84 18.70
N VAL A 165 -28.04 -15.98 18.54
CA VAL A 165 -27.63 -16.49 17.22
C VAL A 165 -28.87 -16.91 16.45
N THR A 166 -29.13 -16.23 15.35
CA THR A 166 -30.30 -16.50 14.48
C THR A 166 -29.96 -17.28 13.22
N LYS A 167 -28.68 -17.31 12.84
CA LYS A 167 -28.20 -18.08 11.69
C LYS A 167 -26.75 -18.46 11.91
N PHE A 168 -26.38 -19.69 11.59
CA PHE A 168 -24.99 -20.14 11.59
C PHE A 168 -24.71 -21.06 10.41
N GLU A 169 -23.68 -20.73 9.62
CA GLU A 169 -23.18 -21.53 8.52
C GLU A 169 -21.72 -21.86 8.79
N LYS A 170 -21.43 -23.16 8.96
CA LYS A 170 -20.08 -23.68 9.21
C LYS A 170 -19.26 -23.85 7.94
N GLU A 171 -19.92 -24.12 6.81
CA GLU A 171 -19.27 -24.61 5.61
C GLU A 171 -18.36 -23.57 4.96
N HIS A 172 -17.10 -23.97 4.75
CA HIS A 172 -16.13 -23.22 3.95
C HIS A 172 -15.97 -23.87 2.58
N ASN A 173 -15.82 -23.05 1.55
CA ASN A 173 -15.50 -23.50 0.19
C ASN A 173 -14.00 -23.43 -0.12
N HIS A 174 -13.16 -23.26 0.91
CA HIS A 174 -11.72 -23.13 0.81
C HIS A 174 -11.04 -23.89 1.95
N LEU A 175 -9.75 -24.19 1.76
CA LEU A 175 -8.94 -24.80 2.82
C LEU A 175 -8.84 -23.84 4.01
N LEU A 176 -9.06 -24.38 5.20
CA LEU A 176 -8.82 -23.67 6.46
C LEU A 176 -7.38 -23.97 6.90
N LEU A 177 -6.70 -22.94 7.40
CA LEU A 177 -5.37 -23.12 7.97
C LEU A 177 -5.56 -23.78 9.34
N SER A 178 -5.65 -25.11 9.36
CA SER A 178 -5.70 -25.87 10.61
C SER A 178 -4.60 -25.37 11.54
N SER A 179 -4.97 -24.96 12.75
CA SER A 179 -4.08 -24.38 13.77
C SER A 179 -3.04 -25.36 14.32
N GLY A 180 -2.72 -26.45 13.60
CA GLY A 180 -1.77 -27.48 13.99
C GLY A 180 -0.36 -27.30 13.40
N LYS A 181 -0.14 -26.29 12.57
CA LYS A 181 1.22 -25.85 12.21
C LYS A 181 1.32 -24.39 12.55
N ASP A 182 1.96 -24.12 13.69
CA ASP A 182 2.45 -22.80 14.04
C ASP A 182 3.08 -22.19 12.79
N GLY A 183 2.48 -21.12 12.28
CA GLY A 183 3.17 -20.29 11.31
C GLY A 183 4.54 -19.90 11.90
N PRO A 184 5.50 -19.47 11.06
CA PRO A 184 6.80 -19.02 11.56
C PRO A 184 6.59 -18.09 12.76
N SER A 185 7.16 -18.48 13.91
CA SER A 185 7.09 -17.69 15.16
C SER A 185 7.40 -16.23 14.86
N PRO A 186 6.81 -15.25 15.57
CA PRO A 186 7.21 -13.85 15.46
C PRO A 186 8.75 -13.69 15.43
N ASP A 187 9.47 -14.42 16.28
CA ASP A 187 10.94 -14.40 16.34
C ASP A 187 11.63 -14.91 15.05
N GLU A 188 11.01 -15.89 14.37
CA GLU A 188 11.49 -16.43 13.08
C GLU A 188 11.37 -15.39 11.98
N LYS A 189 10.25 -14.67 11.95
CA LYS A 189 10.01 -13.58 11.00
C LYS A 189 10.98 -12.44 11.24
N ASP A 190 11.18 -12.06 12.50
CA ASP A 190 12.12 -10.99 12.86
C ASP A 190 13.56 -11.35 12.54
N ARG A 191 13.95 -12.62 12.72
CA ARG A 191 15.26 -13.11 12.28
C ARG A 191 15.41 -12.98 10.77
N LYS A 192 14.39 -13.39 10.00
CA LYS A 192 14.37 -13.27 8.53
C LYS A 192 14.43 -11.81 8.06
N ILE A 193 13.73 -10.91 8.74
CA ILE A 193 13.75 -9.47 8.45
C ILE A 193 15.17 -8.92 8.65
N ARG A 194 15.82 -9.26 9.77
CA ARG A 194 17.21 -8.83 10.04
C ARG A 194 18.19 -9.38 9.00
N GLU A 195 18.08 -10.67 8.69
CA GLU A 195 18.91 -11.34 7.67
C GLU A 195 18.80 -10.65 6.31
N LEU A 196 17.57 -10.48 5.80
CA LEU A 196 17.32 -9.82 4.51
C LEU A 196 17.75 -8.35 4.51
N SER A 197 17.57 -7.65 5.63
CA SER A 197 18.03 -6.26 5.77
C SER A 197 19.55 -6.16 5.66
N MET A 198 20.29 -7.10 6.27
CA MET A 198 21.74 -7.17 6.16
C MET A 198 22.19 -7.54 4.75
N GLU A 199 21.51 -8.46 4.06
CA GLU A 199 21.79 -8.78 2.66
C GLU A 199 21.57 -7.57 1.75
N LEU A 200 20.45 -6.86 1.92
CA LEU A 200 20.14 -5.65 1.17
C LEU A 200 21.20 -4.56 1.42
N HIS A 201 21.61 -4.36 2.67
CA HIS A 201 22.64 -3.39 3.00
C HIS A 201 23.98 -3.70 2.32
N ARG A 202 24.41 -4.97 2.33
CA ARG A 202 25.63 -5.41 1.62
C ARG A 202 25.52 -5.24 0.11
N ALA A 203 24.35 -5.53 -0.47
CA ALA A 203 24.11 -5.35 -1.90
C ALA A 203 24.20 -3.87 -2.29
N ASN A 204 23.61 -2.98 -1.49
CA ASN A 204 23.70 -1.54 -1.70
C ASN A 204 25.15 -1.05 -1.59
N GLN A 205 25.91 -1.48 -0.57
CA GLN A 205 27.33 -1.10 -0.45
C GLN A 205 28.17 -1.50 -1.68
N LYS A 206 27.91 -2.69 -2.25
CA LYS A 206 28.59 -3.12 -3.49
C LYS A 206 28.20 -2.25 -4.68
N LEU A 207 26.93 -1.87 -4.77
CA LEU A 207 26.44 -0.97 -5.83
C LEU A 207 27.13 0.39 -5.74
N GLU A 208 27.22 0.98 -4.56
CA GLU A 208 27.92 2.27 -4.34
C GLU A 208 29.39 2.17 -4.78
N ALA A 209 30.11 1.11 -4.37
CA ALA A 209 31.50 0.92 -4.78
C ALA A 209 31.66 0.77 -6.31
N CYS A 210 30.73 0.07 -6.98
CA CYS A 210 30.72 -0.02 -8.45
C CYS A 210 30.43 1.35 -9.09
N GLN A 211 29.54 2.16 -8.51
CA GLN A 211 29.24 3.51 -9.00
C GLN A 211 30.44 4.43 -8.86
N GLU A 212 31.15 4.39 -7.72
CA GLU A 212 32.38 5.16 -7.50
C GLU A 212 33.46 4.80 -8.53
N GLN A 213 33.65 3.50 -8.80
CA GLN A 213 34.59 3.05 -9.83
C GLN A 213 34.22 3.59 -11.22
N LEU A 214 32.92 3.54 -11.57
CA LEU A 214 32.45 4.06 -12.85
C LEU A 214 32.65 5.57 -12.95
N GLN A 215 32.47 6.30 -11.85
CA GLN A 215 32.70 7.74 -11.79
C GLN A 215 34.18 8.09 -12.09
N ILE A 216 35.12 7.33 -11.51
CA ILE A 216 36.57 7.50 -11.75
C ILE A 216 36.93 7.23 -13.22
N VAL A 217 36.38 6.17 -13.80
CA VAL A 217 36.63 5.84 -15.21
C VAL A 217 36.06 6.92 -16.12
N MET A 218 34.86 7.43 -15.82
CA MET A 218 34.23 8.49 -16.60
C MET A 218 35.07 9.77 -16.59
N SER A 219 35.56 10.20 -15.42
CA SER A 219 36.41 11.39 -15.33
C SER A 219 37.72 11.24 -16.09
N TYR A 220 38.34 10.06 -16.06
CA TYR A 220 39.55 9.79 -16.83
C TYR A 220 39.32 9.89 -18.35
N ILE A 221 38.20 9.34 -18.84
CA ILE A 221 37.82 9.41 -20.25
C ILE A 221 37.57 10.87 -20.66
N GLU A 222 36.87 11.64 -19.84
CA GLU A 222 36.59 13.07 -20.09
C GLU A 222 37.88 13.90 -20.16
N GLU A 223 38.81 13.68 -19.23
CA GLU A 223 40.12 14.35 -19.23
C GLU A 223 40.94 14.00 -20.46
N HIS A 224 40.97 12.72 -20.83
CA HIS A 224 41.69 12.26 -22.02
C HIS A 224 41.07 12.84 -23.30
N ALA A 225 39.73 12.87 -23.42
CA ALA A 225 39.04 13.47 -24.56
C ALA A 225 39.36 14.98 -24.69
N LYS A 226 39.41 15.70 -23.57
CA LYS A 226 39.79 17.11 -23.53
C LYS A 226 41.25 17.32 -23.96
N CYS A 227 42.16 16.47 -23.50
CA CYS A 227 43.57 16.52 -23.89
C CYS A 227 43.73 16.31 -25.40
N LEU A 228 43.09 15.27 -25.95
CA LEU A 228 43.10 14.99 -27.38
C LEU A 228 42.51 16.15 -28.20
N SER A 229 41.39 16.74 -27.79
CA SER A 229 40.79 17.90 -28.45
C SER A 229 41.79 19.05 -28.56
N LYS A 230 42.52 19.33 -27.47
CA LYS A 230 43.52 20.38 -27.44
C LYS A 230 44.68 20.10 -28.41
N THR A 231 45.20 18.88 -28.43
CA THR A 231 46.27 18.49 -29.36
C THR A 231 45.82 18.60 -30.82
N VAL A 232 44.59 18.20 -31.14
CA VAL A 232 44.01 18.35 -32.47
C VAL A 232 43.88 19.82 -32.86
N GLU A 233 43.38 20.68 -31.96
CA GLU A 233 43.29 22.12 -32.20
C GLU A 233 44.66 22.78 -32.43
N GLU A 234 45.68 22.39 -31.67
CA GLU A 234 47.06 22.86 -31.84
C GLU A 234 47.60 22.45 -33.22
N ALA A 235 47.45 21.19 -33.61
CA ALA A 235 47.88 20.70 -34.92
C ALA A 235 47.15 21.41 -36.09
N VAL A 236 45.84 21.63 -35.97
CA VAL A 236 45.06 22.37 -36.98
C VAL A 236 45.56 23.81 -37.11
N LYS A 237 45.83 24.50 -35.98
CA LYS A 237 46.39 25.86 -35.99
C LYS A 237 47.75 25.90 -36.67
N ASP A 238 48.61 24.91 -36.42
CA ASP A 238 49.93 24.86 -37.03
C ASP A 238 49.86 24.58 -38.54
N ILE A 239 48.96 23.71 -39.00
CA ILE A 239 48.69 23.50 -40.44
C ILE A 239 48.21 24.79 -41.10
N GLN A 240 47.26 25.51 -40.49
CA GLN A 240 46.75 26.79 -41.01
C GLN A 240 47.83 27.88 -41.12
N LYS A 241 48.79 27.93 -40.18
CA LYS A 241 49.94 28.85 -40.25
C LYS A 241 50.84 28.54 -41.45
N VAL A 242 51.08 27.26 -41.73
CA VAL A 242 51.90 26.84 -42.87
C VAL A 242 51.20 27.15 -44.20
N GLU A 243 49.88 26.92 -44.30
CA GLU A 243 49.08 27.22 -45.49
C GLU A 243 49.00 28.72 -45.78
N SER A 244 48.80 29.56 -44.76
CA SER A 244 48.77 31.02 -44.91
C SER A 244 50.14 31.65 -45.23
N GLY A 245 51.25 30.96 -44.92
CA GLY A 245 52.60 31.34 -45.35
C GLY A 245 52.86 31.07 -46.84
N LYS A 246 52.30 29.99 -47.39
CA LYS A 246 52.46 29.63 -48.82
C LYS A 246 51.65 30.49 -49.78
N GLN A 247 50.60 31.17 -49.32
CA GLN A 247 49.79 32.08 -50.15
C GLN A 247 50.38 33.50 -50.28
N LYS A 248 51.56 33.78 -49.70
CA LYS A 248 52.21 35.11 -49.72
C LYS A 248 53.49 35.20 -50.57
N GLU A 249 53.88 34.15 -51.28
CA GLU A 249 54.93 34.24 -52.30
C GLU A 249 54.31 34.61 -53.66
N PRO A 250 54.71 35.76 -54.27
CA PRO A 250 54.17 36.27 -55.52
C PRO A 250 54.61 35.48 -56.76
#